data_AF-A0A954JZ64-F1
#
_entry.id   AF-A0A954JZ64-F1
#
_cell.length_a   1.000
_cell.length_b   1.000
_cell.length_c   1.000
_cell.angle_alpha   90.00
_cell.angle_beta   90.00
_cell.angle_gamma   90.00
#
_symmetry.space_group_name_H-M   'P 1'
#
loop_
_entity.id
_entity.type
_entity.pdbx_description
1 polymer ?
#
loop_
_entity_poly.entity_id
_entity_poly.type
_entity_poly.pdbx_seq_one_letter_code
_entity_poly.pdbx_strand_id
1 'polypeptide(L)'
;MPLRDHFRSPLNQQASWEEVHGGWPMVIVQHLGKLLPSQYVAAPRVHLASQAEVDIATYNVGDRSIGHDLDSGGVATAIWAPAKPTSAIETEMADFDEYEVRIYDTQRARQLVAAIEIISPGNKDRPESRRQFVAKCAELLRKHVSVVMVDLVTIRDFNLYNEMLEWIGEKPESLKGNHQSIYAVSSCWRPHGLKRWLESWNHPLAVGCALPVLPLWLSDDLAIPLDLEASYEQTCRDLRIV
;
A
#
# COMPACT_ATOMS: atom_id res chain seq x y z
N MET A 1 -10.70 2.31 21.78
CA MET A 1 -11.56 1.18 21.40
C MET A 1 -10.68 0.17 20.69
N PRO A 2 -10.89 -1.13 20.91
CA PRO A 2 -9.90 -2.11 20.50
C PRO A 2 -9.91 -2.42 19.00
N LEU A 3 -8.76 -2.81 18.45
CA LEU A 3 -8.60 -3.43 17.13
C LEU A 3 -9.60 -4.57 16.96
N ARG A 4 -10.36 -4.55 15.86
CA ARG A 4 -11.39 -5.55 15.53
C ARG A 4 -10.85 -6.56 14.52
N ASP A 5 -11.38 -7.78 14.56
CA ASP A 5 -11.02 -8.82 13.60
C ASP A 5 -11.91 -8.73 12.35
N HIS A 6 -11.44 -8.01 11.34
CA HIS A 6 -12.16 -7.79 10.08
C HIS A 6 -12.32 -9.06 9.22
N PHE A 7 -11.65 -10.16 9.58
CA PHE A 7 -11.66 -11.38 8.80
C PHE A 7 -12.55 -12.48 9.40
N ARG A 8 -13.19 -12.22 10.55
CA ARG A 8 -14.07 -13.17 11.24
C ARG A 8 -15.46 -12.58 11.46
N SER A 9 -16.45 -13.46 11.57
CA SER A 9 -17.82 -13.05 11.90
C SER A 9 -17.93 -12.54 13.33
N PRO A 10 -18.84 -11.58 13.61
CA PRO A 10 -19.84 -11.02 12.68
C PRO A 10 -19.31 -9.90 11.78
N LEU A 11 -18.11 -9.37 12.02
CA LEU A 11 -17.65 -8.14 11.38
C LEU A 11 -17.47 -8.28 9.88
N ASN A 12 -16.90 -9.41 9.42
CA ASN A 12 -16.73 -9.69 7.99
C ASN A 12 -18.05 -9.78 7.18
N GLN A 13 -19.20 -9.82 7.85
CA GLN A 13 -20.53 -9.77 7.22
C GLN A 13 -21.14 -8.37 7.23
N GLN A 14 -20.68 -7.48 8.13
CA GLN A 14 -21.18 -6.12 8.29
C GLN A 14 -20.44 -5.13 7.39
N ALA A 15 -19.12 -5.30 7.30
CA ALA A 15 -18.24 -4.51 6.46
C ALA A 15 -17.09 -5.39 5.97
N SER A 16 -16.72 -5.25 4.71
CA SER A 16 -15.61 -6.00 4.13
C SER A 16 -14.27 -5.38 4.55
N TRP A 17 -13.20 -6.18 4.50
CA TRP A 17 -11.85 -5.66 4.77
C TRP A 17 -11.48 -4.56 3.78
N GLU A 18 -11.90 -4.70 2.52
CA GLU A 18 -11.64 -3.78 1.42
C GLU A 18 -12.19 -2.37 1.69
N GLU A 19 -13.34 -2.25 2.36
CA GLU A 19 -13.91 -0.95 2.74
C GLU A 19 -13.01 -0.22 3.73
N VAL A 20 -12.49 -0.93 4.73
CA VAL A 20 -11.56 -0.37 5.73
C VAL A 20 -10.20 -0.09 5.09
N HIS A 21 -9.69 -1.02 4.29
CA HIS A 21 -8.39 -0.93 3.62
C HIS A 21 -8.36 0.21 2.60
N GLY A 22 -9.47 0.48 1.91
CA GLY A 22 -9.61 1.62 1.00
C GLY A 22 -9.87 2.96 1.68
N GLY A 23 -10.63 2.98 2.79
CA GLY A 23 -10.97 4.21 3.50
C GLY A 23 -9.87 4.73 4.44
N TRP A 24 -9.20 3.83 5.16
CA TRP A 24 -8.26 4.19 6.22
C TRP A 24 -7.06 5.05 5.75
N PRO A 25 -6.44 4.80 4.57
CA PRO A 25 -5.37 5.66 4.05
C PRO A 25 -5.78 7.14 3.97
N MET A 26 -7.01 7.43 3.54
CA MET A 26 -7.47 8.81 3.43
C MET A 26 -7.70 9.44 4.81
N VAL A 27 -8.21 8.67 5.77
CA VAL A 27 -8.37 9.16 7.16
C VAL A 27 -7.02 9.44 7.81
N ILE A 28 -6.00 8.60 7.56
CA ILE A 28 -4.61 8.87 7.94
C ILE A 28 -4.14 10.19 7.33
N VAL A 29 -4.37 10.42 6.03
CA VAL A 29 -3.99 11.68 5.36
C VAL A 29 -4.68 12.89 5.99
N GLN A 30 -5.98 12.79 6.35
CA GLN A 30 -6.71 13.86 7.04
C GLN A 30 -6.12 14.17 8.42
N HIS A 31 -5.69 13.15 9.16
CA HIS A 31 -5.04 13.32 10.47
C HIS A 31 -3.65 13.95 10.30
N LEU A 32 -2.84 13.44 9.37
CA LEU A 32 -1.52 13.98 9.06
C LEU A 32 -1.59 15.43 8.56
N GLY A 33 -2.62 15.80 7.79
CA GLY A 33 -2.81 17.17 7.31
C GLY A 33 -2.95 18.21 8.42
N LYS A 34 -3.29 17.80 9.65
CA LYS A 34 -3.36 18.68 10.84
C LYS A 34 -2.02 18.80 11.58
N LEU A 35 -1.09 17.86 11.34
CA LEU A 35 0.16 17.71 12.09
C LEU A 35 1.40 18.03 11.25
N LEU A 36 1.33 17.80 9.94
CA LEU A 36 2.45 18.02 9.02
C LEU A 36 2.81 19.50 8.97
N PRO A 37 4.10 19.86 9.11
CA PRO A 37 4.56 21.19 8.78
C PRO A 37 4.22 21.55 7.34
N SER A 38 4.03 22.84 7.05
CA SER A 38 3.55 23.35 5.75
C SER A 38 4.39 22.93 4.54
N GLN A 39 5.65 22.55 4.76
CA GLN A 39 6.55 22.04 3.70
C GLN A 39 6.24 20.59 3.28
N TYR A 40 5.49 19.82 4.07
CA TYR A 40 5.18 18.43 3.80
C TYR A 40 3.72 18.23 3.40
N VAL A 41 3.48 17.29 2.49
CA VAL A 41 2.13 16.92 2.04
C VAL A 41 1.99 15.41 2.04
N ALA A 42 0.90 14.90 2.63
CA ALA A 42 0.51 13.49 2.54
C ALA A 42 -0.51 13.28 1.42
N ALA A 43 -0.44 12.14 0.73
CA ALA A 43 -1.44 11.72 -0.24
C ALA A 43 -1.62 10.20 -0.19
N PRO A 44 -2.87 9.70 -0.33
CA PRO A 44 -3.09 8.28 -0.52
C PRO A 44 -2.62 7.88 -1.93
N ARG A 45 -2.13 6.66 -2.06
CA ARG A 45 -1.78 6.06 -3.35
C ARG A 45 -2.31 4.64 -3.39
N VAL A 46 -2.84 4.27 -4.56
CA VAL A 46 -3.34 2.94 -4.84
C VAL A 46 -2.52 2.38 -6.00
N HIS A 47 -1.96 1.20 -5.82
CA HIS A 47 -1.48 0.41 -6.96
C HIS A 47 -2.59 -0.58 -7.29
N LEU A 48 -3.38 -0.21 -8.30
CA LEU A 48 -4.39 -1.10 -8.88
C LEU A 48 -3.65 -2.19 -9.65
N ALA A 49 -3.88 -3.44 -9.30
CA ALA A 49 -3.34 -4.56 -10.05
C ALA A 49 -4.12 -4.74 -11.35
N SER A 50 -3.80 -3.96 -12.38
CA SER A 50 -4.14 -4.15 -13.80
C SER A 50 -5.61 -4.44 -14.20
N GLN A 51 -6.59 -4.40 -13.30
CA GLN A 51 -8.01 -4.53 -13.65
C GLN A 51 -8.69 -3.20 -14.00
N ALA A 52 -7.96 -2.08 -14.01
CA ALA A 52 -8.53 -0.77 -14.29
C ALA A 52 -7.80 -0.07 -15.45
N GLU A 53 -7.83 -0.67 -16.63
CA GLU A 53 -7.61 0.09 -17.87
C GLU A 53 -8.61 -0.35 -18.93
N VAL A 54 -9.87 0.07 -18.80
CA VAL A 54 -10.68 0.63 -19.90
C VAL A 54 -11.78 1.48 -19.28
N ASP A 55 -11.66 2.80 -19.37
CA ASP A 55 -12.82 3.62 -19.74
C ASP A 55 -12.34 4.65 -20.77
N ILE A 56 -12.27 4.23 -22.04
CA ILE A 56 -12.14 5.17 -23.16
C ILE A 56 -13.52 5.80 -23.35
N ALA A 57 -13.86 6.75 -22.48
CA ALA A 57 -14.90 7.72 -22.78
C ALA A 57 -14.36 8.64 -23.89
N THR A 58 -14.55 8.24 -25.15
CA THR A 58 -14.34 9.13 -26.29
C THR A 58 -15.38 10.24 -26.22
N TYR A 59 -14.98 11.37 -25.63
CA TYR A 59 -15.76 12.60 -25.62
C TYR A 59 -15.58 13.29 -26.97
N ASN A 60 -16.39 12.94 -27.97
CA ASN A 60 -16.47 13.70 -29.20
C ASN A 60 -17.54 14.80 -29.05
N VAL A 61 -17.08 16.02 -28.76
CA VAL A 61 -17.85 17.24 -29.04
C VAL A 61 -17.61 17.60 -30.50
N GLY A 62 -18.70 17.81 -31.23
CA GLY A 62 -18.80 17.73 -32.69
C GLY A 62 -17.85 18.60 -33.51
N ASP A 63 -17.66 18.20 -34.78
CA ASP A 63 -18.23 18.98 -35.88
C ASP A 63 -18.44 18.15 -37.16
N ARG A 64 -19.57 18.45 -37.82
CA ARG A 64 -19.94 18.35 -39.24
C ARG A 64 -19.33 17.33 -40.24
N SER A 65 -20.24 16.50 -40.74
CA SER A 65 -20.54 16.13 -42.15
C SER A 65 -19.48 16.31 -43.25
N ILE A 66 -19.14 15.22 -43.93
CA ILE A 66 -18.90 15.19 -45.39
C ILE A 66 -19.45 13.86 -45.94
N GLY A 67 -20.35 13.94 -46.92
CA GLY A 67 -20.84 12.78 -47.67
C GLY A 67 -19.96 12.45 -48.89
N HIS A 68 -19.95 11.18 -49.28
CA HIS A 68 -19.82 10.75 -50.67
C HIS A 68 -20.27 9.29 -50.81
N ASP A 69 -21.29 9.07 -51.65
CA ASP A 69 -21.53 7.81 -52.33
C ASP A 69 -20.34 7.51 -53.27
N LEU A 70 -19.99 6.22 -53.40
CA LEU A 70 -19.82 5.50 -54.68
C LEU A 70 -18.95 4.23 -54.50
N ASP A 71 -19.61 3.11 -54.76
CA ASP A 71 -19.23 2.09 -55.74
C ASP A 71 -18.03 1.15 -55.51
N SER A 72 -18.28 -0.07 -55.98
CA SER A 72 -17.54 -1.31 -55.83
C SER A 72 -16.19 -1.32 -56.57
N GLY A 73 -15.13 -1.76 -55.88
CA GLY A 73 -13.83 -2.07 -56.48
C GLY A 73 -13.01 -3.00 -55.59
N GLY A 74 -13.05 -4.30 -55.88
CA GLY A 74 -12.34 -5.33 -55.12
C GLY A 74 -10.82 -5.17 -55.17
N VAL A 75 -10.20 -5.07 -54.00
CA VAL A 75 -8.79 -5.37 -53.78
C VAL A 75 -8.74 -6.38 -52.63
N ALA A 76 -8.37 -7.62 -52.94
CA ALA A 76 -8.15 -8.65 -51.94
C ALA A 76 -6.87 -8.31 -51.15
N THR A 77 -6.99 -7.54 -50.08
CA THR A 77 -5.93 -7.41 -49.08
C THR A 77 -5.78 -8.76 -48.39
N ALA A 78 -4.65 -9.44 -48.59
CA ALA A 78 -4.31 -10.64 -47.82
C ALA A 78 -4.29 -10.26 -46.34
N ILE A 79 -5.29 -10.72 -45.60
CA ILE A 79 -5.41 -10.48 -44.16
C ILE A 79 -4.27 -11.23 -43.48
N TRP A 80 -3.25 -10.49 -43.02
CA TRP A 80 -2.19 -11.08 -42.22
C TRP A 80 -2.79 -11.56 -40.89
N ALA A 81 -2.67 -12.86 -40.62
CA ALA A 81 -3.08 -13.47 -39.36
C ALA A 81 -1.82 -13.81 -38.54
N PRO A 82 -1.73 -13.41 -37.26
CA PRO A 82 -0.57 -13.70 -36.44
C PRO A 82 -0.44 -15.21 -36.20
N ALA A 83 0.81 -15.69 -36.15
CA ALA A 83 1.09 -17.07 -35.79
C ALA A 83 0.63 -17.35 -34.35
N LYS A 84 0.23 -18.58 -34.08
CA LYS A 84 -0.11 -19.01 -32.71
C LYS A 84 1.09 -18.79 -31.80
N PRO A 85 0.88 -18.31 -30.56
CA PRO A 85 1.97 -18.01 -29.64
C PRO A 85 2.79 -19.27 -29.36
N THR A 86 4.11 -19.12 -29.39
CA THR A 86 5.07 -20.20 -29.10
C THR A 86 5.02 -20.63 -27.64
N SER A 87 4.55 -19.75 -26.75
CA SER A 87 4.31 -20.04 -25.33
C SER A 87 3.09 -19.25 -24.86
N ALA A 88 2.19 -19.92 -24.15
CA ALA A 88 1.09 -19.31 -23.43
C ALA A 88 1.18 -19.79 -21.99
N ILE A 89 1.43 -18.87 -21.07
CA ILE A 89 1.56 -19.16 -19.64
C ILE A 89 0.31 -18.60 -18.98
N GLU A 90 -0.43 -19.48 -18.30
CA GLU A 90 -1.53 -19.06 -17.46
C GLU A 90 -0.95 -18.36 -16.22
N THR A 91 -1.21 -17.06 -16.12
CA THR A 91 -0.85 -16.25 -14.97
C THR A 91 -2.12 -15.74 -14.32
N GLU A 92 -2.37 -16.15 -13.08
CA GLU A 92 -3.37 -15.46 -12.24
C GLU A 92 -2.77 -14.11 -11.84
N MET A 93 -3.32 -13.02 -12.38
CA MET A 93 -2.99 -11.66 -11.96
C MET A 93 -3.37 -11.49 -10.49
N ALA A 94 -2.54 -10.82 -9.71
CA ALA A 94 -2.83 -10.60 -8.28
C ALA A 94 -4.00 -9.62 -8.16
N ASP A 95 -5.17 -10.08 -7.73
CA ASP A 95 -6.41 -9.26 -7.67
C ASP A 95 -6.48 -8.31 -6.46
N PHE A 96 -5.35 -7.79 -5.98
CA PHE A 96 -5.33 -7.00 -4.74
C PHE A 96 -4.77 -5.60 -4.95
N ASP A 97 -5.60 -4.61 -4.63
CA ASP A 97 -5.19 -3.21 -4.56
C ASP A 97 -4.22 -3.01 -3.38
N GLU A 98 -3.05 -2.44 -3.65
CA GLU A 98 -2.13 -2.02 -2.59
C GLU A 98 -2.41 -0.56 -2.21
N TYR A 99 -2.83 -0.35 -0.96
CA TYR A 99 -3.08 0.97 -0.40
C TYR A 99 -1.92 1.43 0.48
N GLU A 100 -1.42 2.62 0.17
CA GLU A 100 -0.33 3.25 0.91
C GLU A 100 -0.57 4.76 1.08
N VAL A 101 0.07 5.36 2.08
CA VAL A 101 0.12 6.82 2.25
C VAL A 101 1.55 7.28 2.03
N ARG A 102 1.74 8.22 1.10
CA ARG A 102 3.05 8.84 0.82
C ARG A 102 3.13 10.24 1.35
N ILE A 103 4.27 10.59 1.94
CA ILE A 103 4.56 11.93 2.46
C ILE A 103 5.70 12.53 1.66
N TYR A 104 5.47 13.74 1.14
CA TYR A 104 6.37 14.44 0.23
C TYR A 104 6.87 15.74 0.84
N ASP A 105 8.18 16.01 0.71
CA ASP A 105 8.77 17.33 0.93
C ASP A 105 8.59 18.18 -0.35
N THR A 106 7.74 19.19 -0.27
CA THR A 106 7.42 20.08 -1.40
C THR A 106 8.54 21.07 -1.72
N GLN A 107 9.41 21.40 -0.76
CA GLN A 107 10.56 22.28 -0.99
C GLN A 107 11.69 21.55 -1.72
N ARG A 108 11.77 20.23 -1.58
CA ARG A 108 12.74 19.36 -2.27
C ARG A 108 12.14 18.68 -3.50
N ALA A 109 11.49 19.45 -4.37
CA ALA A 109 10.91 18.95 -5.63
C ALA A 109 9.94 17.74 -5.45
N ARG A 110 9.10 17.76 -4.41
CA ARG A 110 8.23 16.64 -4.02
C ARG A 110 9.00 15.34 -3.80
N GLN A 111 10.14 15.42 -3.12
CA GLN A 111 10.88 14.25 -2.69
C GLN A 111 10.03 13.42 -1.72
N LEU A 112 9.92 12.11 -1.96
CA LEU A 112 9.29 11.19 -1.02
C LEU A 112 10.18 11.06 0.22
N VAL A 113 9.62 11.32 1.41
CA VAL A 113 10.35 11.26 2.68
C VAL A 113 9.84 10.19 3.63
N ALA A 114 8.55 9.84 3.53
CA ALA A 114 7.99 8.71 4.27
C ALA A 114 6.87 8.01 3.49
N ALA A 115 6.66 6.72 3.79
CA ALA A 115 5.60 5.88 3.25
C ALA A 115 4.97 5.04 4.37
N ILE A 116 3.66 4.91 4.36
CA ILE A 116 2.88 4.06 5.26
C ILE A 116 2.20 2.99 4.41
N GLU A 117 2.62 1.75 4.57
CA GLU A 117 2.12 0.57 3.86
C GLU A 117 1.11 -0.16 4.75
N ILE A 118 -0.14 -0.27 4.30
CA ILE A 118 -1.17 -1.04 5.00
C ILE A 118 -1.28 -2.40 4.33
N ILE A 119 -0.84 -3.44 5.04
CA ILE A 119 -0.70 -4.80 4.49
C ILE A 119 -2.08 -5.42 4.27
N SER A 120 -2.27 -5.95 3.06
CA SER A 120 -3.47 -6.67 2.65
C SER A 120 -3.26 -8.19 2.66
N PRO A 121 -4.33 -9.00 2.63
CA PRO A 121 -4.21 -10.45 2.45
C PRO A 121 -3.41 -10.85 1.20
N GLY A 122 -3.53 -10.07 0.12
CA GLY A 122 -2.81 -10.29 -1.13
C GLY A 122 -1.30 -10.18 -0.98
N ASN A 123 -0.81 -9.24 -0.17
CA ASN A 123 0.61 -9.12 0.11
C ASN A 123 1.18 -10.38 0.78
N LYS A 124 0.35 -11.10 1.55
CA LYS A 124 0.73 -12.34 2.25
C LYS A 124 0.39 -13.62 1.47
N ASP A 125 -0.17 -13.53 0.27
CA ASP A 125 -0.72 -14.69 -0.42
C ASP A 125 0.36 -15.60 -1.01
N ARG A 126 0.98 -15.16 -2.10
CA ARG A 126 1.98 -15.94 -2.84
C ARG A 126 3.38 -15.54 -2.41
N PRO A 127 4.37 -16.46 -2.47
CA PRO A 127 5.76 -16.12 -2.20
C PRO A 127 6.28 -14.96 -3.06
N GLU A 128 5.77 -14.83 -4.29
CA GLU A 128 6.12 -13.72 -5.17
C GLU A 128 5.55 -12.38 -4.68
N SER A 129 4.28 -12.33 -4.27
CA SER A 129 3.65 -11.15 -3.69
C SER A 129 4.40 -10.67 -2.44
N ARG A 130 4.80 -11.60 -1.56
CA ARG A 130 5.62 -11.27 -0.38
C ARG A 130 6.97 -10.68 -0.77
N ARG A 131 7.68 -11.31 -1.73
CA ARG A 131 8.95 -10.79 -2.24
C ARG A 131 8.81 -9.40 -2.88
N GLN A 132 7.75 -9.15 -3.64
CA GLN A 132 7.49 -7.84 -4.25
C GLN A 132 7.28 -6.77 -3.18
N PHE A 133 6.44 -7.03 -2.18
CA PHE A 133 6.22 -6.12 -1.05
C PHE A 133 7.52 -5.84 -0.27
N VAL A 134 8.27 -6.89 0.07
CA VAL A 134 9.54 -6.77 0.78
C VAL A 134 10.56 -5.96 -0.03
N ALA A 135 10.69 -6.23 -1.32
CA ALA A 135 11.60 -5.50 -2.21
C ALA A 135 11.23 -4.01 -2.30
N LYS A 136 9.93 -3.69 -2.40
CA LYS A 136 9.41 -2.31 -2.38
C LYS A 136 9.81 -1.58 -1.10
N CYS A 137 9.54 -2.16 0.07
CA CYS A 137 9.91 -1.55 1.36
C CYS A 137 11.44 -1.39 1.51
N ALA A 138 12.22 -2.39 1.09
CA ALA A 138 13.67 -2.32 1.12
C ALA A 138 14.21 -1.21 0.18
N GLU A 139 13.62 -1.02 -1.00
CA GLU A 139 13.99 0.05 -1.93
C GLU A 139 13.69 1.44 -1.34
N LEU A 140 12.54 1.61 -0.68
CA LEU A 140 12.19 2.85 0.02
C LEU A 140 13.23 3.17 1.11
N LEU A 141 13.56 2.20 1.96
CA LEU A 141 14.57 2.37 2.99
C LEU A 141 15.94 2.70 2.38
N ARG A 142 16.36 2.03 1.29
CA ARG A 142 17.60 2.35 0.57
C ARG A 142 17.65 3.78 0.03
N LYS A 143 16.49 4.38 -0.28
CA LYS A 143 16.35 5.78 -0.69
C LYS A 143 16.24 6.75 0.49
N HIS A 144 16.51 6.29 1.72
CA HIS A 144 16.35 7.04 2.98
C HIS A 144 14.91 7.53 3.24
N VAL A 145 13.92 6.83 2.69
CA VAL A 145 12.50 7.05 3.01
C VAL A 145 12.16 6.31 4.31
N SER A 146 11.50 6.97 5.26
CA SER A 146 10.94 6.28 6.44
C SER A 146 9.77 5.40 6.01
N VAL A 147 9.75 4.15 6.45
CA VAL A 147 8.71 3.18 6.11
C VAL A 147 7.96 2.77 7.37
N VAL A 148 6.63 2.92 7.34
CA VAL A 148 5.74 2.34 8.33
C VAL A 148 5.01 1.17 7.69
N MET A 149 5.01 -0.01 8.32
CA MET A 149 4.20 -1.15 7.91
C MET A 149 3.14 -1.41 8.97
N VAL A 150 1.89 -1.55 8.54
CA VAL A 150 0.76 -1.85 9.41
C VAL A 150 0.10 -3.13 8.93
N ASP A 151 0.18 -4.17 9.75
CA ASP A 151 -0.33 -5.50 9.46
C ASP A 151 -1.48 -5.86 10.39
N LEU A 152 -2.70 -5.86 9.85
CA LEU A 152 -3.91 -6.27 10.57
C LEU A 152 -4.44 -7.63 10.08
N VAL A 153 -3.74 -8.32 9.19
CA VAL A 153 -4.24 -9.53 8.53
C VAL A 153 -4.14 -10.73 9.46
N THR A 154 -5.28 -11.13 10.05
CA THR A 154 -5.35 -12.23 11.04
C THR A 154 -5.44 -13.63 10.42
N ILE A 155 -5.75 -13.72 9.13
CA ILE A 155 -5.98 -14.99 8.41
C ILE A 155 -4.71 -15.59 7.78
N ARG A 156 -3.56 -14.90 7.86
CA ARG A 156 -2.29 -15.34 7.28
C ARG A 156 -1.14 -15.10 8.26
N ASP A 157 -0.42 -16.17 8.57
CA ASP A 157 0.69 -16.15 9.54
C ASP A 157 2.05 -15.96 8.83
N PHE A 158 2.22 -14.79 8.23
CA PHE A 158 3.48 -14.33 7.65
C PHE A 158 3.84 -12.96 8.23
N ASN A 159 5.13 -12.74 8.50
CA ASN A 159 5.63 -11.47 9.01
C ASN A 159 6.53 -10.82 7.96
N LEU A 160 5.99 -9.87 7.19
CA LEU A 160 6.70 -9.24 6.07
C LEU A 160 7.84 -8.33 6.55
N TYR A 161 7.78 -7.84 7.79
CA TYR A 161 8.87 -7.08 8.40
C TYR A 161 10.08 -7.98 8.68
N ASN A 162 9.86 -9.20 9.19
CA ASN A 162 10.93 -10.17 9.37
C ASN A 162 11.56 -10.57 8.02
N GLU A 163 10.73 -10.84 7.00
CA GLU A 163 11.23 -11.11 5.64
C GLU A 163 12.02 -9.91 5.07
N MET A 164 11.63 -8.66 5.40
CA MET A 164 12.37 -7.45 5.02
C MET A 164 13.73 -7.34 5.73
N LEU A 165 13.80 -7.65 7.02
CA LEU A 165 15.07 -7.69 7.76
C LEU A 165 16.02 -8.73 7.13
N GLU A 166 15.52 -9.94 6.85
CA GLU A 166 16.30 -10.98 6.18
C GLU A 166 16.79 -10.53 4.79
N TRP A 167 15.95 -9.83 4.03
CA TRP A 167 16.29 -9.29 2.71
C TRP A 167 17.45 -8.29 2.75
N ILE A 168 17.55 -7.48 3.80
CA ILE A 168 18.66 -6.52 3.97
C ILE A 168 19.87 -7.14 4.68
N GLY A 169 19.85 -8.45 4.96
CA GLY A 169 20.94 -9.21 5.56
C GLY A 169 20.94 -9.21 7.10
N GLU A 170 19.89 -8.68 7.72
CA GLU A 170 19.71 -8.66 9.17
C GLU A 170 18.94 -9.90 9.65
N LYS A 171 19.14 -10.30 10.90
CA LYS A 171 18.37 -11.39 11.50
C LYS A 171 17.21 -10.81 12.31
N PRO A 172 15.97 -11.25 12.06
CA PRO A 172 14.86 -10.92 12.95
C PRO A 172 15.20 -11.31 14.38
N GLU A 173 14.93 -10.43 15.34
CA GLU A 173 14.96 -10.84 16.73
C GLU A 173 13.95 -11.98 16.90
N SER A 174 14.41 -13.15 17.35
CA SER A 174 13.52 -14.27 17.63
C SER A 174 12.58 -13.84 18.77
N LEU A 175 11.37 -13.42 18.42
CA LEU A 175 10.31 -13.12 19.38
C LEU A 175 10.11 -14.39 20.21
N LYS A 176 10.57 -14.36 21.46
CA LYS A 176 10.44 -15.47 22.39
C LYS A 176 8.96 -15.80 22.58
N GLY A 177 8.50 -16.85 21.92
CA GLY A 177 7.36 -17.65 22.37
C GLY A 177 5.98 -17.33 21.82
N ASN A 178 5.79 -16.35 20.94
CA ASN A 178 4.55 -16.20 20.17
C ASN A 178 4.87 -15.55 18.81
N HIS A 179 4.71 -16.29 17.71
CA HIS A 179 4.62 -15.68 16.39
C HIS A 179 3.38 -14.78 16.39
N GLN A 180 3.60 -13.46 16.47
CA GLN A 180 2.54 -12.50 16.26
C GLN A 180 2.55 -12.13 14.77
N SER A 181 1.52 -12.57 14.07
CA SER A 181 1.32 -12.37 12.64
C SER A 181 0.88 -10.95 12.29
N ILE A 182 0.37 -10.20 13.27
CA ILE A 182 -0.07 -8.82 13.14
C ILE A 182 0.81 -7.90 13.99
N TYR A 183 1.19 -6.77 13.42
CA TYR A 183 2.16 -5.85 13.98
C TYR A 183 2.01 -4.46 13.34
N ALA A 184 2.54 -3.43 13.99
CA ALA A 184 2.80 -2.15 13.38
C ALA A 184 4.25 -1.76 13.67
N VAL A 185 5.00 -1.37 12.64
CA VAL A 185 6.40 -1.01 12.77
C VAL A 185 6.70 0.25 11.98
N SER A 186 7.43 1.19 12.60
CA SER A 186 8.06 2.30 11.91
C SER A 186 9.55 2.02 11.81
N SER A 187 10.14 2.22 10.62
CA SER A 187 11.55 1.98 10.34
C SER A 187 12.15 3.15 9.56
N CYS A 188 13.36 3.56 9.92
CA CYS A 188 14.11 4.58 9.19
C CYS A 188 15.62 4.46 9.42
N TRP A 189 16.41 4.94 8.46
CA TRP A 189 17.86 5.04 8.63
C TRP A 189 18.24 6.31 9.38
N ARG A 190 18.96 6.16 10.47
CA ARG A 190 19.39 7.25 11.35
C ARG A 190 20.89 7.44 11.30
N PRO A 191 21.41 8.68 11.29
CA PRO A 191 22.83 8.92 11.36
C PRO A 191 23.37 8.53 12.75
N HIS A 192 24.40 7.68 12.76
CA HIS A 192 25.12 7.25 13.97
C HIS A 192 26.63 7.42 13.74
N GLY A 193 27.09 8.67 13.85
CA GLY A 193 28.46 9.07 13.49
C GLY A 193 28.70 8.95 11.98
N LEU A 194 29.72 8.16 11.59
CA LEU A 194 30.02 7.88 10.17
C LEU A 194 29.17 6.74 9.57
N LYS A 195 28.38 6.04 10.39
CA LYS A 195 27.51 4.95 9.96
C LYS A 195 26.06 5.39 9.98
N ARG A 196 25.20 4.66 9.28
CA ARG A 196 23.74 4.75 9.43
C ARG A 196 23.22 3.46 10.05
N TRP A 197 22.32 3.60 11.01
CA TRP A 197 21.66 2.47 11.68
C TRP A 197 20.21 2.43 11.25
N LEU A 198 19.69 1.24 11.01
CA LEU A 198 18.26 1.06 10.81
C LEU A 198 17.64 1.01 12.21
N GLU A 199 16.86 2.03 12.55
CA GLU A 199 16.08 2.05 13.77
C GLU A 199 14.64 1.65 13.46
N SER A 200 14.08 0.77 14.29
CA SER A 200 12.72 0.28 14.15
C SER A 200 11.97 0.32 15.48
N TRP A 201 10.76 0.88 15.45
CA TRP A 201 9.80 0.87 16.56
C TRP A 201 8.75 -0.19 16.26
N ASN A 202 9.02 -1.44 16.64
CA ASN A 202 8.16 -2.58 16.36
C ASN A 202 7.16 -2.83 17.50
N HIS A 203 5.88 -2.83 17.17
CA HIS A 203 4.78 -3.05 18.11
C HIS A 203 3.95 -4.26 17.66
N PRO A 204 4.04 -5.37 18.39
CA PRO A 204 3.15 -6.50 18.18
C PRO A 204 1.69 -6.09 18.47
N LEU A 205 0.74 -6.54 17.64
CA LEU A 205 -0.68 -6.18 17.77
C LEU A 205 -1.51 -7.37 18.24
N ALA A 206 -2.65 -7.08 18.86
CA ALA A 206 -3.63 -8.08 19.23
C ALA A 206 -5.05 -7.56 18.99
N VAL A 207 -5.92 -8.42 18.44
CA VAL A 207 -7.36 -8.16 18.40
C VAL A 207 -7.84 -7.94 19.83
N GLY A 208 -8.67 -6.92 20.06
CA GLY A 208 -9.09 -6.56 21.40
C GLY A 208 -8.19 -5.53 22.10
N CYS A 209 -7.10 -5.08 21.48
CA CYS A 209 -6.19 -4.09 22.05
C CYS A 209 -6.16 -2.77 21.27
N ALA A 210 -5.74 -1.70 21.95
CA ALA A 210 -5.44 -0.39 21.38
C ALA A 210 -4.36 -0.47 20.28
N LEU A 211 -4.50 0.34 19.23
CA LEU A 211 -3.44 0.48 18.22
C LEU A 211 -2.39 1.50 18.70
N PRO A 212 -1.10 1.30 18.40
CA PRO A 212 -0.04 2.15 18.92
C PRO A 212 0.03 3.51 18.21
N VAL A 213 0.61 4.49 18.88
CA VAL A 213 1.13 5.70 18.23
C VAL A 213 2.57 5.44 17.81
N LEU A 214 2.85 5.54 16.51
CA LEU A 214 4.20 5.33 15.97
C LEU A 214 4.87 6.66 15.62
N PRO A 215 6.21 6.75 15.70
CA PRO A 215 6.93 7.89 15.15
C PRO A 215 6.94 7.80 13.62
N LEU A 216 6.49 8.85 12.92
CA LEU A 216 6.64 9.01 11.48
C LEU A 216 7.76 10.03 11.22
N TRP A 217 8.93 9.54 10.80
CA TRP A 217 10.10 10.37 10.55
C TRP A 217 10.02 11.04 9.19
N LEU A 218 10.19 12.36 9.17
CA LEU A 218 10.18 13.20 7.96
C LEU A 218 11.60 13.63 7.56
N SER A 219 12.52 13.68 8.53
CA SER A 219 13.95 13.96 8.36
C SER A 219 14.78 13.31 9.48
N ASP A 220 16.09 13.54 9.47
CA ASP A 220 17.02 13.08 10.51
C ASP A 220 16.76 13.73 11.89
N ASP A 221 15.93 14.76 11.99
CA ASP A 221 15.67 15.53 13.22
C ASP A 221 14.19 15.79 13.50
N LEU A 222 13.30 15.41 12.57
CA LEU A 222 11.86 15.65 12.67
C LEU A 222 11.07 14.35 12.58
N ALA A 223 10.32 14.06 13.64
CA ALA A 223 9.26 13.05 13.66
C ALA A 223 7.94 13.68 14.10
N ILE A 224 6.84 13.16 13.57
CA ILE A 224 5.48 13.47 14.03
C ILE A 224 4.78 12.19 14.51
N PRO A 225 3.80 12.28 15.41
CA PRO A 225 3.04 11.11 15.84
C PRO A 225 2.08 10.63 14.74
N LEU A 226 2.13 9.34 14.43
CA LEU A 226 1.14 8.62 13.65
C LEU A 226 0.22 7.86 14.59
N ASP A 227 -0.93 8.45 14.91
CA ASP A 227 -1.95 7.84 15.77
C ASP A 227 -2.81 6.85 14.96
N LEU A 228 -2.43 5.57 15.00
CA LEU A 228 -3.13 4.51 14.30
C LEU A 228 -4.51 4.25 14.90
N GLU A 229 -4.68 4.35 16.22
CA GLU A 229 -5.98 4.11 16.84
C GLU A 229 -6.99 5.19 16.47
N ALA A 230 -6.62 6.47 16.58
CA ALA A 230 -7.55 7.55 16.29
C ALA A 230 -8.02 7.52 14.82
N SER A 231 -7.11 7.24 13.88
CA SER A 231 -7.44 7.16 12.45
C SER A 231 -8.23 5.89 12.10
N TYR A 232 -7.90 4.76 12.71
CA TYR A 232 -8.64 3.50 12.54
C TYR A 232 -10.07 3.62 13.07
N GLU A 233 -10.24 4.11 14.30
CA GLU A 233 -11.55 4.27 14.91
C GLU A 233 -12.41 5.29 14.16
N GLN A 234 -11.81 6.35 13.61
CA GLN A 234 -12.52 7.27 12.74
C GLN A 234 -13.02 6.57 11.47
N THR A 235 -12.17 5.77 10.83
CA THR A 235 -12.56 4.97 9.66
C THR A 235 -13.71 4.01 10.00
N CYS A 236 -13.64 3.31 11.14
CA CYS A 236 -14.73 2.42 11.57
C CYS A 236 -16.05 3.17 11.81
N ARG A 237 -16.01 4.38 12.39
CA ARG A 237 -17.22 5.22 12.55
C ARG A 237 -17.79 5.67 11.21
N ASP A 238 -16.93 6.11 10.30
CA ASP A 238 -17.34 6.57 8.96
C ASP A 238 -18.01 5.45 8.15
N LEU A 239 -17.54 4.22 8.33
CA LEU A 239 -18.11 3.00 7.74
C LEU A 239 -19.26 2.38 8.55
N ARG A 240 -19.67 3.00 9.67
CA ARG A 240 -20.73 2.49 10.57
C ARG A 240 -20.49 1.08 11.09
N ILE A 241 -19.23 0.72 11.28
CA ILE A 241 -18.79 -0.52 11.93
C ILE A 241 -19.03 -0.44 13.45
N VAL A 242 -19.05 0.79 14.00
CA VAL A 242 -19.34 1.11 15.41
C VAL A 242 -20.22 2.32 15.57
#